data_AF-V5E849-F1
#
_entry.id   AF-V5E849-F1
#
_cell.length_a   1.000
_cell.length_b   1.000
_cell.length_c   1.000
_cell.angle_alpha   90.00
_cell.angle_beta   90.00
_cell.angle_gamma   90.00
#
_symmetry.space_group_name_H-M   'P 1'
#
loop_
_entity.id
_entity.type
_entity.pdbx_description
1 polymer ?
#
loop_
_entity_poly.entity_id
_entity_poly.type
_entity_poly.pdbx_seq_one_letter_code
_entity_poly.pdbx_strand_id
1 'polypeptide(L)' 'MTYRPHKHIPDKERVIAGYVSALNNPATTSEGRAHARKQLLMKGHVKDAFFSTSIDTRIRRVLGLRAKRRH' A
#
# COMPACT_ATOMS: atom_id res chain seq x y z
N MET A 1 2.14 23.67 33.57
CA MET A 1 1.47 23.00 32.43
C MET A 1 2.37 21.86 31.98
N THR A 2 2.06 20.62 32.36
CA THR A 2 2.89 19.44 32.03
C THR A 2 2.33 18.76 30.79
N TYR A 3 3.15 18.63 29.75
CA TYR A 3 2.76 17.96 28.50
C TYR A 3 2.69 16.44 28.74
N ARG A 4 1.50 15.86 28.58
CA ARG A 4 1.31 14.41 28.53
C ARG A 4 1.36 13.98 27.06
N PRO A 5 2.41 13.26 26.63
CA PRO A 5 2.45 12.78 25.26
C PRO A 5 1.33 11.75 25.07
N HIS A 6 0.36 12.07 24.23
CA HIS A 6 -0.62 11.09 23.78
C HIS A 6 0.11 10.07 22.91
N LYS A 7 0.15 8.81 23.37
CA LYS A 7 0.79 7.72 22.65
C LYS A 7 -0.06 7.38 21.42
N HIS A 8 0.26 7.98 20.27
CA HIS A 8 -0.40 7.66 19.01
C HIS A 8 0.05 6.27 18.54
N ILE A 9 -0.74 5.25 18.87
CA ILE A 9 -0.56 3.91 18.33
C ILE A 9 -1.16 3.93 16.93
N PRO A 10 -0.36 3.75 15.86
CA PRO A 10 -0.92 3.73 14.53
C PRO A 10 -1.84 2.53 14.36
N ASP A 11 -3.02 2.76 13.79
CA ASP A 11 -3.94 1.69 13.44
C ASP A 11 -3.27 0.66 12.53
N LYS A 12 -3.48 -0.63 12.82
CA LYS A 12 -2.87 -1.73 12.07
C LYS A 12 -3.19 -1.65 10.58
N GLU A 13 -4.43 -1.30 10.25
CA GLU A 13 -4.89 -1.13 8.87
C GLU A 13 -4.19 0.04 8.17
N ARG A 14 -3.96 1.13 8.89
CA ARG A 14 -3.24 2.31 8.38
C ARG A 14 -1.79 2.00 8.05
N VAL A 15 -1.14 1.16 8.87
CA VAL A 15 0.22 0.68 8.59
C VAL A 15 0.25 -0.18 7.32
N ILE A 16 -0.72 -1.08 7.15
CA ILE A 16 -0.83 -1.92 5.95
C ILE A 16 -1.03 -1.04 4.71
N ALA A 17 -1.95 -0.07 4.77
CA ALA A 17 -2.20 0.88 3.68
C ALA A 17 -0.94 1.67 3.27
N GLY A 18 -0.09 2.02 4.25
CA GLY A 18 1.21 2.66 4.00
C GLY A 18 2.15 1.78 3.17
N TYR A 19 2.26 0.49 3.50
CA TYR A 19 3.08 -0.44 2.72
C TYR A 19 2.53 -0.67 1.31
N VAL A 20 1.22 -0.80 1.16
CA VAL A 20 0.58 -0.90 -0.17
C VAL A 20 0.85 0.35 -1.00
N SER A 21 0.83 1.53 -0.38
CA SER A 21 1.14 2.80 -1.05
C SER A 21 2.60 2.84 -1.51
N ALA A 22 3.54 2.38 -0.68
CA ALA A 22 4.95 2.30 -1.04
C ALA A 22 5.20 1.38 -2.25
N LEU A 23 4.42 0.32 -2.43
CA LEU A 23 4.52 -0.55 -3.62
C LEU A 23 4.05 0.11 -4.91
N ASN A 24 3.09 1.03 -4.82
CA ASN A 24 2.50 1.71 -5.98
C ASN A 24 3.19 3.04 -6.31
N ASN A 25 3.95 3.61 -5.38
CA ASN A 25 4.62 4.88 -5.57
C ASN A 25 5.89 4.72 -6.43
N PRO A 26 5.97 5.34 -7.62
CA PRO A 26 7.14 5.25 -8.50
C PRO A 26 8.40 5.89 -7.88
N ALA A 27 8.25 6.83 -6.94
CA ALA A 27 9.36 7.46 -6.24
C ALA A 27 9.96 6.58 -5.12
N THR A 28 9.34 5.44 -4.79
CA THR A 28 9.88 4.54 -3.77
C THR A 28 11.02 3.70 -4.36
N THR A 29 12.15 3.69 -3.65
CA THR A 29 13.33 2.91 -4.02
C THR A 29 12.99 1.41 -4.18
N SER A 30 13.80 0.70 -4.95
CA SER A 30 13.66 -0.75 -5.13
C SER A 30 13.69 -1.48 -3.79
N GLU A 31 14.62 -1.11 -2.91
CA GLU A 31 14.76 -1.66 -1.56
C GLU A 31 13.55 -1.34 -0.67
N GLY A 32 13.04 -0.11 -0.72
CA GLY A 32 11.84 0.28 0.01
C GLY A 32 10.61 -0.53 -0.39
N ARG A 33 10.48 -0.81 -1.69
CA ARG A 33 9.42 -1.70 -2.21
C ARG A 33 9.62 -3.15 -1.78
N ALA A 34 10.85 -3.66 -1.79
CA ALA A 34 11.13 -5.02 -1.31
C ALA A 34 10.79 -5.17 0.19
N HIS A 35 11.16 -4.18 1.00
CA HIS A 35 10.81 -4.14 2.41
C HIS A 35 9.29 -4.09 2.62
N ALA A 36 8.57 -3.24 1.90
CA ALA A 36 7.11 -3.16 1.98
C ALA A 36 6.44 -4.50 1.61
N ARG A 37 6.93 -5.21 0.58
CA ARG A 37 6.45 -6.57 0.24
C ARG A 37 6.65 -7.55 1.38
N LYS A 38 7.85 -7.58 1.98
CA LYS A 38 8.16 -8.46 3.11
C LYS A 38 7.23 -8.20 4.29
N GLN A 39 7.00 -6.93 4.62
CA GLN A 39 6.10 -6.53 5.72
C GLN A 39 4.65 -6.94 5.47
N LEU A 40 4.17 -6.82 4.22
CA LEU A 40 2.83 -7.28 3.84
C LEU A 40 2.69 -8.81 3.94
N LEU A 41 3.69 -9.57 3.47
CA LEU A 41 3.72 -11.03 3.59
C LEU A 41 3.72 -11.48 5.05
N MET A 42 4.55 -10.87 5.90
CA MET A 42 4.60 -11.19 7.33
C MET A 42 3.29 -10.89 8.06
N LYS A 43 2.51 -9.92 7.57
CA LYS A 43 1.19 -9.58 8.12
C LYS A 43 0.05 -10.41 7.53
N GLY A 44 0.33 -11.35 6.61
CA GLY A 44 -0.68 -12.19 5.94
C GLY A 44 -1.37 -11.51 4.75
N HIS A 45 -0.91 -10.33 4.32
CA HIS A 45 -1.44 -9.58 3.18
C HIS A 45 -0.80 -10.00 1.85
N VAL A 46 -0.94 -11.29 1.54
CA VAL A 46 -0.33 -11.93 0.36
C VAL A 46 -0.87 -11.32 -0.93
N LYS A 47 -2.19 -11.08 -0.99
CA LYS A 47 -2.86 -10.44 -2.14
C LYS A 47 -2.27 -9.04 -2.44
N ASP A 48 -2.03 -8.24 -1.41
CA ASP A 48 -1.60 -6.84 -1.57
C ASP A 48 -0.10 -6.74 -1.89
N ALA A 49 0.68 -7.75 -1.51
CA ALA A 49 2.11 -7.85 -1.83
C ALA A 49 2.38 -8.21 -3.30
N PHE A 50 1.55 -9.08 -3.87
CA PHE A 50 1.71 -9.61 -5.23
C PHE A 50 0.87 -8.86 -6.27
N PHE A 51 -0.40 -8.61 -5.97
CA PHE A 51 -1.30 -7.87 -6.84
C PHE A 51 -1.30 -6.41 -6.41
N SER A 52 -0.35 -5.64 -6.92
CA SER A 52 -0.45 -4.19 -6.76
C SER A 52 -1.65 -3.72 -7.59
N THR A 53 -2.55 -2.95 -6.98
CA THR A 53 -3.69 -2.32 -7.66
C THR A 53 -3.24 -1.59 -8.93
N SER A 54 -1.99 -1.13 -8.99
CA SER A 54 -1.38 -0.48 -10.15
C SER A 54 -1.23 -1.39 -11.38
N ILE A 55 -0.93 -2.69 -11.22
CA ILE A 55 -0.79 -3.61 -12.37
C ILE A 55 -2.16 -3.91 -12.99
N ASP A 56 -3.13 -4.32 -12.17
CA ASP A 56 -4.49 -4.63 -12.63
C ASP A 56 -5.17 -3.40 -13.25
N THR A 57 -5.02 -2.21 -12.64
CA THR A 57 -5.57 -0.97 -13.21
C THR A 57 -4.86 -0.54 -14.50
N ARG A 58 -3.54 -0.74 -14.60
CA ARG A 58 -2.78 -0.47 -15.83
C ARG A 58 -3.19 -1.41 -16.95
N ILE A 59 -3.31 -2.71 -16.67
CA ILE A 59 -3.78 -3.71 -17.64
C ILE A 59 -5.19 -3.39 -18.12
N ARG A 60 -6.12 -3.10 -17.19
CA ARG A 60 -7.49 -2.67 -17.54
C ARG A 60 -7.51 -1.41 -18.40
N ARG A 61 -6.63 -0.44 -18.12
CA ARG A 61 -6.49 0.79 -18.92
C ARG A 61 -5.99 0.50 -20.34
N VAL A 62 -5.00 -0.38 -20.49
CA VAL A 62 -4.46 -0.79 -21.81
C VAL A 62 -5.51 -1.56 -22.61
N LEU A 63 -6.33 -2.39 -21.96
CA LEU A 63 -7.39 -3.17 -22.59
C LEU A 63 -8.68 -2.37 -22.85
N GLY A 64 -8.69 -1.05 -22.63
CA GLY A 64 -9.88 -0.21 -22.82
C GLY A 64 -11.00 -0.45 -21.78
N LEU A 65 -10.75 -1.28 -20.76
CA LEU A 65 -11.66 -1.53 -19.64
C LEU A 65 -11.57 -0.35 -18.67
N ARG A 66 -12.27 0.73 -19.00
CA ARG A 66 -12.33 1.95 -18.20
C ARG A 66 -12.96 1.64 -16.84
N ALA A 67 -12.15 1.64 -15.77
CA ALA A 67 -12.64 1.48 -14.41
C ALA A 67 -13.69 2.57 -14.11
N LYS A 68 -14.90 2.14 -13.72
CA LYS A 68 -16.00 3.02 -13.29
C LYS A 68 -15.48 3.86 -12.11
N ARG A 69 -15.55 5.19 -12.20
CA ARG A 69 -15.25 6.08 -11.05
C ARG A 69 -16.14 5.62 -9.89
N ARG A 70 -15.54 5.23 -8.76
CA ARG A 70 -16.27 5.16 -7.49
C ARG A 70 -16.55 6.61 -7.10
N HIS A 71 -17.82 7.00 -7.19
CA HIS A 71 -18.33 8.29 -6.76
C HIS A 71 -18.82 8.18 -5.31
#